data_AF-A0A9E3R4W2-F1
#
_entry.id   AF-A0A9E3R4W2-F1
#
_cell.length_a   1.000
_cell.length_b   1.000
_cell.length_c   1.000
_cell.angle_alpha   90.00
_cell.angle_beta   90.00
_cell.angle_gamma   90.00
#
_symmetry.space_group_name_H-M   'P 1'
#
loop_
_entity.id
_entity.type
_entity.pdbx_description
1 polymer ?
#
loop_
_entity_poly.entity_id
_entity_poly.type
_entity_poly.pdbx_seq_one_letter_code
_entity_poly.pdbx_strand_id
1 'polypeptide(L)'
;MNHAWLRPLLVPCLLSIASVGCGKPTAASVCAHVASATAALPSKAAACGGYVEASGGACEPRLAACSEADLASIDRQATCLDKLGTCAKGSETAWYDSVVACSSTVGTLSAACVNGSK
;
A
#
# COMPACT_ATOMS: atom_id res chain seq x y z
N MET A 1 -52.01 14.03 -8.78
CA MET A 1 -51.60 12.64 -9.04
C MET A 1 -50.17 12.64 -9.57
N ASN A 2 -49.27 12.03 -8.80
CA ASN A 2 -48.06 11.29 -9.20
C ASN A 2 -46.71 12.02 -9.44
N HIS A 3 -45.92 12.03 -8.36
CA HIS A 3 -44.56 11.48 -8.19
C HIS A 3 -43.38 11.93 -9.11
N ALA A 4 -42.54 12.79 -8.52
CA ALA A 4 -41.11 12.62 -8.26
C ALA A 4 -40.30 11.64 -9.13
N TRP A 5 -39.39 12.18 -9.95
CA TRP A 5 -38.15 11.53 -10.36
C TRP A 5 -37.01 12.56 -10.44
N LEU A 6 -36.35 12.79 -9.30
CA LEU A 6 -34.98 13.31 -9.25
C LEU A 6 -34.05 12.19 -9.74
N ARG A 7 -33.47 12.34 -10.93
CA ARG A 7 -32.31 11.55 -11.36
C ARG A 7 -31.04 12.41 -11.22
N PRO A 8 -29.97 11.89 -10.61
CA PRO A 8 -28.90 12.69 -10.06
C PRO A 8 -27.86 13.05 -11.13
N LEU A 9 -27.44 14.32 -11.07
CA LEU A 9 -26.08 14.82 -11.30
C LEU A 9 -25.13 13.90 -12.06
N LEU A 10 -25.16 13.99 -13.39
CA LEU A 10 -23.99 13.74 -14.24
C LEU A 10 -23.04 14.94 -14.09
N VAL A 11 -22.05 14.81 -13.20
CA VAL A 11 -20.97 15.77 -12.95
C VAL A 11 -19.64 15.01 -13.07
N PRO A 12 -18.62 15.59 -13.70
CA PRO A 12 -17.83 14.94 -14.73
C PRO A 12 -16.60 14.20 -14.20
N CYS A 13 -16.34 13.04 -14.78
CA CYS A 13 -15.11 12.28 -14.58
C CYS A 13 -13.99 12.85 -15.47
N LEU A 14 -13.53 14.07 -15.17
CA LEU A 14 -12.43 14.73 -15.87
C LEU A 14 -11.42 15.27 -14.86
N LEU A 15 -10.17 14.84 -15.07
CA LEU A 15 -8.93 15.26 -14.41
C LEU A 15 -8.73 14.77 -12.96
N SER A 16 -8.07 13.61 -12.83
CA SER A 16 -6.82 13.51 -12.05
C SER A 16 -6.09 12.21 -12.38
N ILE A 17 -4.77 12.32 -12.35
CA ILE A 17 -3.78 11.34 -12.75
C ILE A 17 -3.75 10.23 -11.68
N ALA A 18 -3.42 9.00 -12.09
CA ALA A 18 -3.52 7.74 -11.34
C ALA A 18 -4.91 7.10 -11.39
N SER A 19 -5.02 6.12 -12.27
CA SER A 19 -6.09 5.14 -12.39
C SER A 19 -6.31 4.35 -11.09
N VAL A 20 -6.95 4.95 -10.10
CA VAL A 20 -7.70 4.23 -9.07
C VAL A 20 -9.14 4.15 -9.56
N GLY A 21 -9.32 3.42 -10.67
CA GLY A 21 -10.65 2.97 -11.04
C GLY A 21 -11.22 2.15 -9.88
N CYS A 22 -12.54 2.12 -9.73
CA CYS A 22 -13.26 1.18 -8.88
C CYS A 22 -12.99 -0.27 -9.36
N GLY A 23 -11.78 -0.75 -9.15
CA GLY A 23 -11.24 -2.03 -9.56
C GLY A 23 -10.50 -2.63 -8.37
N LYS A 24 -10.74 -3.92 -8.13
CA LYS A 24 -10.15 -4.64 -7.01
C LYS A 24 -8.61 -4.59 -7.08
N PRO A 25 -7.90 -4.58 -5.94
CA PRO A 25 -6.44 -4.58 -5.92
C PRO A 25 -5.91 -5.79 -6.70
N THR A 26 -5.09 -5.52 -7.72
CA THR A 26 -4.42 -6.54 -8.53
C THR A 26 -2.99 -6.72 -8.05
N ALA A 27 -2.38 -7.88 -8.33
CA ALA A 27 -0.98 -8.13 -8.02
C ALA A 27 -0.05 -7.03 -8.55
N ALA A 28 -0.26 -6.58 -9.80
CA ALA A 28 0.54 -5.52 -10.42
C ALA A 28 0.37 -4.16 -9.72
N SER A 29 -0.86 -3.74 -9.44
CA SER A 29 -1.12 -2.45 -8.80
C SER A 29 -0.62 -2.41 -7.35
N VAL A 30 -0.84 -3.48 -6.59
CA VAL A 30 -0.31 -3.61 -5.23
C VAL A 30 1.21 -3.64 -5.25
N CYS A 31 1.80 -4.31 -6.23
CA CYS A 31 3.25 -4.36 -6.34
C CYS A 31 3.88 -3.00 -6.62
N ALA A 32 3.30 -2.24 -7.55
CA ALA A 32 3.73 -0.88 -7.83
C ALA A 32 3.60 0.02 -6.59
N HIS A 33 2.53 -0.13 -5.82
CA HIS A 33 2.31 0.64 -4.60
C HIS A 33 3.34 0.30 -3.51
N VAL A 34 3.59 -0.98 -3.25
CA VAL A 34 4.63 -1.42 -2.30
C VAL A 34 6.01 -0.91 -2.73
N ALA A 35 6.34 -1.00 -4.01
CA ALA A 35 7.60 -0.50 -4.55
C ALA A 35 7.75 1.01 -4.32
N SER A 36 6.70 1.79 -4.58
CA SER A 36 6.70 3.23 -4.33
C SER A 36 6.84 3.56 -2.84
N ALA A 37 6.04 2.94 -1.98
CA ALA A 37 6.06 3.19 -0.55
C ALA A 37 7.41 2.84 0.08
N THR A 38 8.03 1.74 -0.35
CA THR A 38 9.35 1.31 0.13
C THR A 38 10.49 2.17 -0.43
N ALA A 39 10.41 2.62 -1.68
CA ALA A 39 11.38 3.55 -2.27
C ALA A 39 11.40 4.92 -1.56
N ALA A 40 10.29 5.32 -0.93
CA ALA A 40 10.22 6.54 -0.13
C ALA A 40 10.81 6.40 1.29
N LEU A 41 10.96 5.17 1.81
CA LEU A 41 11.42 4.94 3.19
C LEU A 41 12.83 5.47 3.48
N PRO A 42 13.84 5.31 2.60
CA PRO A 42 15.17 5.87 2.84
C PRO A 42 15.14 7.40 3.03
N SER A 43 14.36 8.12 2.22
CA SER A 43 14.18 9.56 2.38
C SER A 43 13.49 9.92 3.70
N LYS A 44 12.52 9.10 4.14
CA LYS A 44 11.86 9.27 5.44
C LYS A 44 12.78 8.94 6.61
N ALA A 45 13.70 7.99 6.47
CA ALA A 45 14.66 7.59 7.50
C ALA A 45 15.91 8.48 7.58
N ALA A 46 16.17 9.31 6.56
CA ALA A 46 17.43 10.03 6.37
C ALA A 46 17.88 10.83 7.61
N ALA A 47 16.98 11.52 8.30
CA ALA A 47 17.31 12.33 9.47
C ALA A 47 17.70 11.50 10.72
N CYS A 48 17.43 10.19 10.69
CA CYS A 48 17.73 9.24 11.76
C CYS A 48 18.97 8.39 11.46
N GLY A 49 19.73 8.71 10.41
CA GLY A 49 21.00 8.05 10.08
C GLY A 49 20.85 6.59 9.64
N GLY A 50 19.63 6.11 9.42
CA GLY A 50 19.31 4.70 9.19
C GLY A 50 19.10 4.36 7.72
N TYR A 51 19.80 3.31 7.28
CA TYR A 51 19.56 2.61 6.02
C TYR A 51 18.36 1.69 6.21
N VAL A 52 17.23 1.98 5.57
CA VAL A 52 16.11 1.04 5.47
C VAL A 52 16.33 0.25 4.19
N GLU A 53 16.64 -1.05 4.31
CA GLU A 53 16.64 -1.93 3.14
C GLU A 53 15.21 -2.05 2.61
N ALA A 54 14.92 -1.27 1.57
CA ALA A 54 13.73 -1.45 0.77
C ALA A 54 13.93 -2.73 -0.08
N SER A 55 13.37 -3.85 0.39
CA SER A 55 13.35 -5.12 -0.34
C SER A 55 12.41 -5.03 -1.55
N GLY A 56 12.78 -4.27 -2.57
CA GLY A 56 12.00 -4.05 -3.80
C GLY A 56 12.10 -5.17 -4.84
N GLY A 57 12.48 -6.39 -4.46
CA GLY A 57 12.78 -7.49 -5.38
C GLY A 57 11.55 -8.31 -5.79
N ALA A 58 11.26 -8.37 -7.10
CA ALA A 58 10.35 -9.29 -7.81
C ALA A 58 9.02 -9.60 -7.10
N CYS A 59 8.18 -8.59 -6.92
CA CYS A 59 6.96 -8.74 -6.14
C CYS A 59 5.75 -9.24 -6.98
N GLU A 60 5.62 -8.89 -8.26
CA GLU A 60 4.53 -9.40 -9.13
C GLU A 60 4.38 -10.93 -9.19
N PRO A 61 5.44 -11.73 -9.46
CA PRO A 61 5.30 -13.18 -9.54
C PRO A 61 4.95 -13.83 -8.18
N ARG A 62 5.36 -13.21 -7.07
CA ARG A 62 5.01 -13.67 -5.71
C ARG A 62 3.56 -13.33 -5.37
N LEU A 63 3.09 -12.15 -5.79
CA LEU A 63 1.73 -11.69 -5.56
C LEU A 63 0.68 -12.39 -6.46
N ALA A 64 1.11 -13.04 -7.55
CA ALA A 64 0.21 -13.76 -8.44
C ALA A 64 -0.52 -14.97 -7.80
N ALA A 65 0.00 -15.48 -6.67
CA ALA A 65 -0.63 -16.55 -5.88
C ALA A 65 -1.49 -16.01 -4.72
N CYS A 66 -1.47 -14.69 -4.48
CA CYS A 66 -2.20 -14.06 -3.38
C CYS A 66 -3.69 -13.88 -3.74
N SER A 67 -4.56 -14.09 -2.74
CA SER A 67 -5.98 -13.79 -2.87
C SER A 67 -6.24 -12.28 -2.87
N GLU A 68 -7.44 -11.84 -3.26
CA GLU A 68 -7.84 -10.43 -3.17
C GLU A 68 -7.73 -9.88 -1.73
N ALA A 69 -7.99 -10.72 -0.73
CA ALA A 69 -7.87 -10.35 0.69
C ALA A 69 -6.40 -10.16 1.12
N ASP A 70 -5.52 -11.03 0.64
CA ASP A 70 -4.07 -10.92 0.86
C ASP A 70 -3.53 -9.65 0.19
N LEU A 71 -3.88 -9.43 -1.08
CA LEU A 71 -3.51 -8.23 -1.84
C LEU A 71 -3.98 -6.95 -1.13
N ALA A 72 -5.21 -6.95 -0.58
CA ALA A 72 -5.71 -5.81 0.20
C ALA A 72 -4.94 -5.59 1.51
N SER A 73 -4.47 -6.64 2.19
CA SER A 73 -3.63 -6.50 3.39
C SER A 73 -2.25 -5.94 3.06
N ILE A 74 -1.65 -6.36 1.94
CA ILE A 74 -0.36 -5.84 1.45
C ILE A 74 -0.51 -4.38 1.03
N ASP A 75 -1.59 -4.04 0.32
CA ASP A 75 -1.89 -2.66 -0.08
C ASP A 75 -2.10 -1.73 1.14
N ARG A 76 -2.74 -2.24 2.20
CA ARG A 76 -2.87 -1.53 3.48
C ARG A 76 -1.52 -1.29 4.15
N GLN A 77 -0.61 -2.24 4.12
CA GLN A 77 0.77 -2.03 4.60
C GLN A 77 1.47 -0.93 3.79
N ALA A 78 1.41 -0.99 2.45
CA ALA A 78 2.00 0.04 1.59
C ALA A 78 1.43 1.43 1.89
N THR A 79 0.10 1.54 2.03
CA THR A 79 -0.58 2.77 2.43
C THR A 79 -0.11 3.28 3.80
N CYS A 80 0.11 2.37 4.76
CA CYS A 80 0.59 2.75 6.09
C CYS A 80 2.01 3.34 6.01
N LEU A 81 2.91 2.69 5.28
CA LEU A 81 4.28 3.17 5.05
C LEU A 81 4.30 4.51 4.30
N ASP A 82 3.40 4.69 3.33
CA ASP A 82 3.26 5.94 2.58
C ASP A 82 2.79 7.11 3.48
N LYS A 83 1.94 6.83 4.47
CA LYS A 83 1.47 7.83 5.45
C LYS A 83 2.46 8.12 6.57
N LEU A 84 3.53 7.35 6.73
CA LEU A 84 4.55 7.65 7.73
C LEU A 84 5.19 9.01 7.47
N GLY A 85 5.36 9.79 8.53
CA GLY A 85 6.15 11.01 8.48
C GLY A 85 7.64 10.72 8.31
N THR A 86 8.43 11.77 8.14
CA THR A 86 9.88 11.69 8.22
C THR A 86 10.30 11.42 9.66
N CYS A 87 11.30 10.55 9.83
CA CYS A 87 11.95 10.33 11.10
C CYS A 87 12.58 11.63 11.60
N ALA A 88 12.53 11.88 12.90
CA ALA A 88 13.16 13.02 13.55
C ALA A 88 14.29 12.53 14.45
N LYS A 89 15.41 13.27 14.48
CA LYS A 89 16.57 12.93 15.32
C LYS A 89 16.15 12.86 16.80
N GLY A 90 16.54 11.79 17.49
CA GLY A 90 16.12 11.52 18.86
C GLY A 90 14.73 10.85 18.99
N SER A 91 14.07 10.54 17.88
CA SER A 91 12.80 9.79 17.82
C SER A 91 12.90 8.53 16.98
N GLU A 92 14.12 8.00 16.81
CA GLU A 92 14.43 6.86 15.95
C GLU A 92 13.56 5.66 16.31
N THR A 93 13.56 5.26 17.58
CA THR A 93 12.81 4.09 18.07
C THR A 93 11.33 4.20 17.79
N ALA A 94 10.70 5.36 18.08
CA ALA A 94 9.27 5.55 17.86
C ALA A 94 8.90 5.53 16.36
N TRP A 95 9.78 6.04 15.51
CA TRP A 95 9.58 5.97 14.06
C TRP A 95 9.73 4.54 13.54
N TYR A 96 10.75 3.80 14.00
CA TYR A 96 10.92 2.38 13.67
C TYR A 96 9.75 1.53 14.16
N ASP A 97 9.24 1.77 15.37
CA ASP A 97 8.04 1.12 15.91
C ASP A 97 6.84 1.35 15.00
N SER A 98 6.73 2.54 14.40
CA SER A 98 5.67 2.85 13.43
C SER A 98 5.84 2.07 12.12
N VAL A 99 7.08 1.90 11.64
CA VAL A 99 7.39 1.06 10.47
C VAL A 99 7.05 -0.42 10.74
N VAL A 100 7.41 -0.92 11.92
CA VAL A 100 7.09 -2.30 12.37
C VAL A 100 5.58 -2.47 12.53
N ALA A 101 4.89 -1.49 13.12
CA ALA A 101 3.44 -1.50 13.25
C ALA A 101 2.75 -1.57 11.88
N CYS A 102 3.21 -0.79 10.89
CA CYS A 102 2.69 -0.90 9.52
C CYS A 102 2.88 -2.31 8.95
N SER A 103 4.01 -2.95 9.22
CA SER A 103 4.35 -4.29 8.73
C SER A 103 3.65 -5.43 9.49
N SER A 104 3.14 -5.19 10.69
CA SER A 104 2.34 -6.18 11.42
C SER A 104 1.03 -6.54 10.71
N THR A 105 0.55 -5.66 9.83
CA THR A 105 -0.67 -5.84 9.01
C THR A 105 -0.59 -7.00 8.02
N VAL A 106 0.61 -7.41 7.60
CA VAL A 106 0.83 -8.56 6.70
C VAL A 106 1.12 -9.87 7.43
N GLY A 107 1.04 -9.90 8.76
CA GLY A 107 1.21 -11.13 9.54
C GLY A 107 0.14 -12.21 9.30
N THR A 108 -0.92 -11.89 8.55
CA THR A 108 -2.08 -12.78 8.29
C THR A 108 -2.19 -13.24 6.84
N LEU A 109 -1.16 -13.03 6.02
CA LEU A 109 -1.18 -13.49 4.64
C LEU A 109 -1.34 -15.01 4.58
N SER A 110 -2.13 -15.47 3.61
CA SER A 110 -2.30 -16.89 3.35
C SER A 110 -0.97 -17.57 3.04
N ALA A 111 -0.84 -18.85 3.41
CA ALA A 111 0.35 -19.64 3.12
C ALA A 111 0.65 -19.70 1.61
N ALA A 112 -0.38 -19.64 0.75
CA ALA A 112 -0.21 -19.56 -0.70
C ALA A 112 0.49 -18.25 -1.12
N CYS A 113 0.08 -17.12 -0.52
CA CYS A 113 0.68 -15.82 -0.77
C CYS A 113 2.12 -15.71 -0.25
N VAL A 114 2.42 -16.25 0.95
CA VAL A 114 3.76 -16.21 1.54
C VAL A 114 4.74 -17.12 0.80
N ASN A 115 4.31 -18.32 0.41
CA ASN A 115 5.18 -19.30 -0.25
C ASN A 115 5.33 -19.08 -1.76
N GLY A 116 4.49 -18.22 -2.37
CA GLY A 116 4.48 -18.02 -3.82
C GLY A 116 4.06 -19.27 -4.60
N SER A 117 3.41 -20.22 -3.94
CA SER A 117 3.00 -21.50 -4.50
C SER A 117 1.53 -21.40 -4.92
N LYS A 118 1.27 -21.49 -6.23
CA LYS A 118 -0.07 -21.77 -6.76
C LYS A 118 -0.41 -23.25 -6.61
#